data_AF-A0A8H5PI58-F1
#
_entry.id   AF-A0A8H5PI58-F1
#
_cell.length_a   1.000
_cell.length_b   1.000
_cell.length_c   1.000
_cell.angle_alpha   90.00
_cell.angle_beta   90.00
_cell.angle_gamma   90.00
#
_symmetry.space_group_name_H-M   'P 1'
#
loop_
_entity.id
_entity.type
_entity.pdbx_description
1 polymer ?
#
loop_
_entity_poly.entity_id
_entity_poly.type
_entity_poly.pdbx_seq_one_letter_code
_entity_poly.pdbx_strand_id
1 'polypeptide(L)'
;MRFIAALTALLMAEAATASPVKHAPLITQQEREALGGKYIIMMKNVASINVAKVLKTAVDSIAADPDIVAYIEQDSRAKILATQSNAPWGLARLSNKSPGSKTYTYDDSAGQGVCAYVVDTGIEVSHPEFQGRAKFVATYVNGINTDDHGHGTHCAGTIGSKTYRVAKKASLYGIKIFNKNGFSTDSLIIAGIDRVLQDAPSQDYPNSVVINISFGNTKSTAVNSAAKALIDAGYFTVIAAGNSDLFSNPEDTAGFSPASKPSVCTISASDISDKVADFSNYGSLIDLYAPGVDVLST
;
A
#
# COMPACT_ATOMS: atom_id res chain seq x y z
N MET A 1 1.56 23.25 3.62
CA MET A 1 2.69 22.29 3.61
C MET A 1 2.25 21.14 2.71
N ARG A 2 2.93 20.93 1.58
CA ARG A 2 2.56 19.96 0.54
C ARG A 2 3.09 18.58 0.98
N PHE A 3 2.21 17.68 1.41
CA PHE A 3 2.61 16.36 1.92
C PHE A 3 2.30 15.29 0.87
N ILE A 4 3.32 14.62 0.34
CA ILE A 4 3.13 13.33 -0.31
C ILE A 4 3.27 12.28 0.79
N ALA A 5 2.15 11.81 1.33
CA ALA A 5 2.16 10.52 2.00
C ALA A 5 2.26 9.48 0.88
N ALA A 6 3.34 8.69 0.86
CA ALA A 6 3.53 7.66 -0.16
C ALA A 6 2.48 6.55 0.06
N LEU A 7 1.32 6.71 -0.57
CA LEU A 7 0.08 6.03 -0.24
C LEU A 7 -0.26 5.02 -1.31
N THR A 8 0.37 3.84 -1.31
CA THR A 8 -0.20 2.61 -1.91
C THR A 8 0.70 1.41 -1.60
N ALA A 9 0.55 0.82 -0.42
CA ALA A 9 1.16 -0.48 -0.10
C ALA A 9 0.18 -1.52 0.41
N LEU A 10 -0.95 -1.10 0.99
CA LEU A 10 -1.79 -2.03 1.76
C LEU A 10 -3.04 -2.55 1.05
N LEU A 11 -3.24 -2.16 -0.21
CA LEU A 11 -4.31 -2.70 -1.05
C LEU A 11 -3.81 -3.76 -2.06
N MET A 12 -2.50 -3.96 -2.21
CA MET A 12 -1.92 -4.76 -3.30
C MET A 12 -1.25 -6.06 -2.86
N ALA A 13 -1.29 -6.43 -1.58
CA ALA A 13 -0.66 -7.66 -1.08
C ALA A 13 -1.39 -8.97 -1.49
N GLU A 14 -2.33 -8.93 -2.44
CA GLU A 14 -3.19 -10.08 -2.76
C GLU A 14 -3.37 -10.36 -4.25
N ALA A 15 -2.49 -9.89 -5.14
CA ALA A 15 -2.61 -10.21 -6.57
C ALA A 15 -1.26 -10.47 -7.25
N ALA A 16 -0.92 -11.75 -7.43
CA ALA A 16 0.15 -12.19 -8.31
C ALA A 16 -0.31 -13.32 -9.26
N THR A 17 -0.36 -12.93 -10.55
CA THR A 17 -0.12 -13.71 -11.79
C THR A 17 -1.09 -14.81 -12.24
N ALA A 18 -1.66 -14.64 -13.44
CA ALA A 18 -1.90 -15.75 -14.37
C ALA A 18 -1.96 -15.30 -15.85
N SER A 19 -1.31 -16.11 -16.69
CA SER A 19 -1.03 -16.01 -18.14
C SER A 19 -2.29 -16.20 -19.04
N PRO A 20 -2.22 -15.97 -20.37
CA PRO A 20 -3.37 -15.95 -21.27
C PRO A 20 -3.72 -17.36 -21.76
N VAL A 21 -4.51 -18.09 -20.99
CA VAL A 21 -5.43 -19.11 -21.49
C VAL A 21 -6.77 -18.82 -20.84
N LYS A 22 -7.89 -19.00 -21.53
CA LYS A 22 -9.26 -18.71 -21.03
C LYS A 22 -9.69 -19.65 -19.88
N HIS A 23 -8.97 -19.59 -18.77
CA HIS A 23 -9.34 -20.08 -17.46
C HIS A 23 -9.29 -18.88 -16.52
N ALA A 24 -10.33 -18.69 -15.71
CA ALA A 24 -10.26 -17.75 -14.60
C ALA A 24 -9.04 -18.07 -13.72
N PRO A 25 -8.38 -17.08 -13.11
CA PRO A 25 -7.22 -17.33 -12.25
C PRO A 25 -7.56 -18.37 -11.18
N LEU A 26 -6.66 -19.35 -11.00
CA LEU A 26 -6.82 -20.41 -10.01
C LEU A 26 -6.72 -19.80 -8.60
N ILE A 27 -7.79 -19.93 -7.81
CA ILE A 27 -7.82 -19.51 -6.40
C ILE A 27 -6.82 -20.32 -5.56
N THR A 28 -6.43 -19.80 -4.39
CA THR A 28 -5.47 -20.45 -3.47
C THR A 28 -5.97 -21.82 -2.99
N GLN A 29 -5.06 -22.71 -2.56
CA GLN A 29 -5.44 -24.05 -2.07
C GLN A 29 -6.45 -23.98 -0.92
N GLN A 30 -6.29 -23.03 -0.01
CA GLN A 30 -7.18 -22.83 1.14
C GLN A 30 -8.58 -22.39 0.69
N GLU A 31 -8.68 -21.59 -0.36
CA GLU A 31 -9.97 -21.21 -0.97
C GLU A 31 -10.61 -22.39 -1.71
N ARG A 32 -9.81 -23.21 -2.41
CA ARG A 32 -10.29 -24.46 -3.05
C ARG A 32 -10.87 -25.43 -2.03
N GLU A 33 -10.19 -25.60 -0.89
CA GLU A 33 -10.63 -26.42 0.23
C GLU A 33 -11.90 -25.85 0.87
N ALA A 34 -11.97 -24.53 1.08
CA ALA A 34 -13.14 -23.84 1.62
C ALA A 34 -14.38 -23.94 0.71
N LEU A 35 -14.17 -24.03 -0.61
CA LEU A 35 -15.23 -24.25 -1.60
C LEU A 35 -15.59 -25.74 -1.76
N GLY A 36 -14.82 -26.65 -1.18
CA GLY A 36 -15.08 -28.09 -1.24
C GLY A 36 -15.07 -28.66 -2.67
N GLY A 37 -14.28 -28.08 -3.59
CA GLY A 37 -14.19 -28.55 -4.98
C GLY A 37 -15.41 -28.25 -5.85
N LYS A 38 -16.18 -27.20 -5.52
CA LYS A 38 -17.37 -26.79 -6.27
C LYS A 38 -17.05 -26.07 -7.58
N TYR A 39 -17.84 -26.38 -8.61
CA TYR A 39 -17.80 -25.74 -9.93
C TYR A 39 -19.19 -25.29 -10.36
N ILE A 40 -19.22 -24.21 -11.13
CA ILE A 40 -20.37 -23.68 -11.86
C ILE A 40 -20.31 -24.22 -13.28
N ILE A 41 -21.38 -24.87 -13.76
CA ILE A 41 -21.50 -25.36 -15.14
C ILE A 41 -22.64 -24.60 -15.82
N MET A 42 -22.33 -23.89 -16.90
CA MET A 42 -23.31 -23.17 -17.71
C MET A 42 -23.61 -23.96 -18.98
N MET A 43 -24.90 -24.19 -19.26
CA MET A 43 -25.37 -24.98 -20.39
C MET A 43 -25.89 -24.09 -21.53
N LYS A 44 -25.79 -24.57 -22.78
CA LYS A 44 -26.35 -23.92 -23.96
C LYS A 44 -27.87 -24.16 -24.03
N ASN A 45 -28.61 -23.18 -24.58
CA ASN A 45 -30.02 -23.30 -24.96
C ASN A 45 -31.04 -23.60 -23.84
N VAL A 46 -30.76 -23.19 -22.60
CA VAL A 46 -31.78 -23.17 -21.54
C VAL A 46 -32.48 -21.81 -21.57
N ALA A 47 -33.79 -21.78 -21.85
CA ALA A 47 -34.60 -20.55 -22.00
C ALA A 47 -34.75 -19.70 -20.72
N SER A 48 -34.03 -20.06 -19.66
CA SER A 48 -33.95 -19.36 -18.39
C SER A 48 -32.57 -19.66 -17.81
N ILE A 49 -31.91 -18.67 -17.20
CA ILE A 49 -30.66 -18.84 -16.42
C ILE A 49 -31.03 -19.67 -15.18
N ASN A 50 -31.25 -20.97 -15.36
CA ASN A 50 -31.57 -21.90 -14.29
C ASN A 50 -30.30 -22.68 -13.95
N VAL A 51 -29.53 -22.03 -13.09
CA VAL A 51 -28.71 -22.59 -12.01
C VAL A 51 -27.83 -23.79 -12.39
N ALA A 52 -26.57 -23.45 -12.63
CA ALA A 52 -25.37 -24.19 -12.28
C ALA A 52 -25.61 -25.39 -11.35
N LYS A 53 -25.42 -26.61 -11.86
CA LYS A 53 -25.30 -27.77 -10.98
C LYS A 53 -23.96 -27.67 -10.25
N VAL A 54 -24.00 -27.21 -9.01
CA VAL A 54 -22.82 -27.15 -8.13
C VAL A 54 -22.47 -28.58 -7.71
N LEU A 55 -21.43 -29.15 -8.31
CA LEU A 55 -21.00 -30.53 -8.06
C LEU A 55 -19.73 -30.56 -7.21
N LYS A 56 -19.72 -31.46 -6.22
CA LYS A 56 -18.56 -31.70 -5.33
C LYS A 56 -17.51 -32.62 -5.98
N THR A 57 -17.90 -33.37 -7.01
CA THR A 57 -17.02 -34.33 -7.69
C THR A 57 -17.49 -34.63 -9.12
N ALA A 58 -16.52 -34.77 -10.03
CA ALA A 58 -16.61 -35.14 -11.46
C ALA A 58 -17.11 -34.04 -12.42
N VAL A 59 -16.24 -33.05 -12.69
CA VAL A 59 -16.35 -32.13 -13.84
C VAL A 59 -16.09 -32.88 -15.16
N ASP A 60 -15.23 -33.90 -15.15
CA ASP A 60 -14.72 -34.56 -16.37
C ASP A 60 -15.82 -35.26 -17.19
N SER A 61 -16.86 -35.79 -16.55
CA SER A 61 -17.95 -36.51 -17.24
C SER A 61 -18.95 -35.58 -17.93
N ILE A 62 -19.07 -34.33 -17.48
CA ILE A 62 -20.01 -33.33 -18.01
C ILE A 62 -19.31 -32.37 -18.96
N ALA A 63 -18.02 -32.07 -18.71
CA ALA A 63 -17.19 -31.25 -19.60
C ALA A 63 -16.98 -31.84 -21.00
N ALA A 64 -17.26 -33.13 -21.18
CA ALA A 64 -17.04 -33.86 -22.42
C ALA A 64 -18.11 -33.63 -23.50
N ASP A 65 -19.23 -32.97 -23.19
CA ASP A 65 -20.30 -32.67 -24.16
C ASP A 65 -20.27 -31.19 -24.57
N PRO A 66 -19.57 -30.83 -25.68
CA PRO A 66 -19.49 -29.45 -26.14
C PRO A 66 -20.80 -28.93 -26.75
N ASP A 67 -21.77 -29.80 -27.04
CA ASP A 67 -23.07 -29.40 -27.59
C ASP A 67 -24.02 -28.91 -26.49
N ILE A 68 -23.82 -29.39 -25.25
CA ILE A 68 -24.66 -29.04 -24.09
C ILE A 68 -23.97 -28.02 -23.16
N VAL A 69 -22.64 -28.05 -23.00
CA VAL A 69 -21.93 -27.17 -22.08
C VAL A 69 -21.40 -25.92 -22.78
N ALA A 70 -21.72 -24.74 -22.25
CA ALA A 70 -21.18 -23.45 -22.70
C ALA A 70 -19.82 -23.14 -22.06
N TYR A 71 -19.72 -23.25 -20.73
CA TYR A 71 -18.47 -23.13 -19.98
C TYR A 71 -18.57 -23.73 -18.57
N ILE A 72 -17.41 -23.99 -17.98
CA ILE A 72 -17.26 -24.44 -16.60
C ILE A 72 -16.35 -23.44 -15.88
N GLU A 73 -16.79 -22.95 -14.74
CA GLU A 73 -16.06 -22.01 -13.90
C GLU A 73 -15.92 -22.60 -12.50
N GLN A 74 -14.81 -22.31 -11.84
CA GLN A 74 -14.68 -22.64 -10.42
C GLN A 74 -15.66 -21.78 -9.62
N ASP A 75 -16.38 -22.36 -8.66
CA ASP A 75 -17.25 -21.58 -7.77
C ASP A 75 -16.39 -20.56 -6.99
N SER A 76 -16.97 -19.43 -6.59
CA SER A 76 -16.22 -18.35 -5.92
C SER A 76 -16.90 -17.90 -4.63
N ARG A 77 -16.10 -17.42 -3.68
CA ARG A 77 -16.63 -16.87 -2.42
C ARG A 77 -16.84 -15.37 -2.58
N ALA A 78 -18.05 -14.91 -2.27
CA ALA A 78 -18.28 -13.49 -2.01
C ALA A 78 -17.97 -13.18 -0.54
N LYS A 79 -17.32 -12.05 -0.28
CA LYS A 79 -17.11 -11.49 1.06
C LYS A 79 -17.76 -10.11 1.14
N ILE A 80 -18.46 -9.86 2.24
CA ILE A 80 -19.00 -8.54 2.54
C ILE A 80 -17.85 -7.68 3.09
N LEU A 81 -17.62 -6.53 2.47
CA LEU A 81 -16.62 -5.55 2.90
C LEU A 81 -17.22 -4.54 3.89
N ALA A 82 -16.40 -4.01 4.79
CA ALA A 82 -16.78 -2.93 5.67
C ALA A 82 -16.71 -1.58 4.97
N THR A 83 -17.37 -0.57 5.54
CA THR A 83 -17.43 0.78 4.98
C THR A 83 -17.31 1.83 6.08
N GLN A 84 -16.39 2.78 5.90
CA GLN A 84 -16.33 4.02 6.66
C GLN A 84 -17.11 5.10 5.91
N SER A 85 -18.19 5.59 6.51
CA SER A 85 -18.91 6.79 6.04
C SER A 85 -18.14 8.06 6.39
N ASN A 86 -18.37 9.13 5.62
CA ASN A 86 -17.70 10.43 5.78
C ASN A 86 -16.17 10.32 5.79
N ALA A 87 -15.63 9.42 4.96
CA ALA A 87 -14.20 9.29 4.78
C ALA A 87 -13.62 10.59 4.17
N PRO A 88 -12.43 11.05 4.61
CA PRO A 88 -11.68 12.08 3.92
C PRO A 88 -11.51 11.74 2.44
N TRP A 89 -11.43 12.77 1.59
CA TRP A 89 -11.44 12.61 0.14
C TRP A 89 -10.37 11.61 -0.34
N GLY A 90 -9.17 11.64 0.23
CA GLY A 90 -8.07 10.76 -0.13
C GLY A 90 -8.40 9.29 0.15
N LEU A 91 -8.97 8.98 1.32
CA LEU A 91 -9.42 7.62 1.64
C LEU A 91 -10.54 7.17 0.72
N ALA A 92 -11.55 8.03 0.51
CA ALA A 92 -12.65 7.70 -0.39
C ALA A 92 -12.13 7.44 -1.81
N ARG A 93 -11.17 8.23 -2.30
CA ARG A 93 -10.64 8.07 -3.64
C ARG A 93 -9.94 6.72 -3.86
N LEU A 94 -9.28 6.17 -2.83
CA LEU A 94 -8.57 4.89 -2.92
C LEU A 94 -9.49 3.68 -3.15
N SER A 95 -10.71 3.68 -2.64
CA SER A 95 -11.64 2.53 -2.75
C SER A 95 -12.75 2.72 -3.77
N ASN A 96 -12.72 3.80 -4.57
CA ASN A 96 -13.79 4.12 -5.51
C ASN A 96 -13.22 4.40 -6.91
N LYS A 97 -13.94 3.95 -7.95
CA LYS A 97 -13.54 4.12 -9.36
C LYS A 97 -13.67 5.55 -9.87
N SER A 98 -14.51 6.37 -9.22
CA SER A 98 -14.78 7.75 -9.61
C SER A 98 -14.62 8.68 -8.40
N PRO A 99 -14.18 9.94 -8.62
CA PRO A 99 -14.05 10.93 -7.55
C PRO A 99 -15.42 11.35 -7.00
N GLY A 100 -15.41 12.02 -5.83
CA GLY A 100 -16.61 12.56 -5.19
C GLY A 100 -17.33 11.63 -4.21
N SER A 101 -16.89 10.37 -4.10
CA SER A 101 -17.36 9.48 -3.03
C SER A 101 -16.96 10.01 -1.65
N LYS A 102 -17.75 9.65 -0.63
CA LYS A 102 -17.49 9.94 0.79
C LYS A 102 -17.36 8.66 1.62
N THR A 103 -17.21 7.52 0.96
CA THR A 103 -17.12 6.21 1.61
C THR A 103 -15.78 5.57 1.31
N TYR A 104 -15.16 5.00 2.33
CA TYR A 104 -14.00 4.14 2.17
C TYR A 104 -14.39 2.70 2.46
N THR A 105 -14.31 1.85 1.44
CA THR A 105 -14.65 0.41 1.51
C THR A 105 -13.38 -0.40 1.68
N TYR A 106 -13.36 -1.30 2.65
CA TYR A 106 -12.15 -2.06 3.00
C TYR A 106 -12.50 -3.44 3.56
N ASP A 107 -11.53 -4.35 3.53
CA ASP A 107 -11.64 -5.63 4.21
C ASP A 107 -11.50 -5.45 5.73
N ASP A 108 -12.34 -6.11 6.54
CA ASP A 108 -12.22 -6.06 7.99
C ASP A 108 -10.85 -6.49 8.53
N SER A 109 -10.08 -7.28 7.78
CA SER A 109 -8.69 -7.64 8.11
C SER A 109 -7.67 -6.56 7.75
N ALA A 110 -8.05 -5.44 7.12
CA ALA A 110 -7.13 -4.46 6.54
C ALA A 110 -6.02 -4.05 7.53
N GLY A 111 -4.77 -4.42 7.20
CA GLY A 111 -3.58 -4.16 8.01
C GLY A 111 -3.40 -5.03 9.25
N GLN A 112 -4.24 -6.02 9.50
CA GLN A 112 -4.02 -6.99 10.58
C GLN A 112 -2.72 -7.74 10.36
N GLY A 113 -1.88 -7.85 11.39
CA GLY A 113 -0.58 -8.53 11.31
C GLY A 113 0.45 -7.82 10.43
N VAL A 114 0.19 -6.58 10.00
CA VAL A 114 1.14 -5.76 9.23
C VAL A 114 1.92 -4.82 10.15
N CYS A 115 3.24 -4.80 9.94
CA CYS A 115 4.15 -3.79 10.48
C CYS A 115 4.45 -2.72 9.43
N ALA A 116 4.15 -1.46 9.72
CA ALA A 116 4.48 -0.34 8.85
C ALA A 116 5.55 0.56 9.49
N TYR A 117 6.76 0.53 8.93
CA TYR A 117 7.82 1.45 9.32
C TYR A 117 7.65 2.80 8.62
N VAL A 118 7.81 3.87 9.39
CA VAL A 118 7.83 5.25 8.93
C VAL A 118 9.21 5.80 9.25
N VAL A 119 10.07 5.84 8.23
CA VAL A 119 11.41 6.43 8.32
C VAL A 119 11.26 7.91 7.96
N ASP A 120 11.30 8.81 8.95
CA ASP A 120 10.87 10.20 8.75
C ASP A 120 11.34 11.12 9.91
N THR A 121 10.57 12.16 10.27
CA THR A 121 10.80 13.04 11.42
C THR A 121 10.45 12.41 12.77
N GLY A 122 10.06 11.13 12.78
CA GLY A 122 9.59 10.40 13.96
C GLY A 122 8.08 10.21 13.95
N ILE A 123 7.55 9.65 15.04
CA ILE A 123 6.11 9.55 15.29
C ILE A 123 5.83 10.01 16.72
N GLU A 124 4.81 10.83 16.94
CA GLU A 124 4.26 11.08 18.27
C GLU A 124 3.48 9.84 18.73
N VAL A 125 4.16 8.86 19.33
CA VAL A 125 3.55 7.56 19.70
C VAL A 125 2.41 7.67 20.71
N SER A 126 2.39 8.73 21.51
CA SER A 126 1.32 9.05 22.47
C SER A 126 0.07 9.63 21.82
N HIS A 127 0.10 9.96 20.53
CA HIS A 127 -1.03 10.59 19.86
C HIS A 127 -2.27 9.67 19.93
N PRO A 128 -3.43 10.17 20.40
CA PRO A 128 -4.59 9.33 20.71
C PRO A 128 -5.14 8.57 19.50
N GLU A 129 -4.91 9.10 18.29
CA GLU A 129 -5.31 8.45 17.04
C GLU A 129 -4.56 7.14 16.79
N PHE A 130 -3.38 6.89 17.38
CA PHE A 130 -2.70 5.61 17.21
C PHE A 130 -3.22 4.52 18.14
N GLN A 131 -3.97 4.87 19.19
CA GLN A 131 -4.61 3.91 20.12
C GLN A 131 -3.62 2.85 20.66
N GLY A 132 -2.37 3.26 20.91
CA GLY A 132 -1.30 2.36 21.38
C GLY A 132 -0.69 1.44 20.32
N ARG A 133 -1.06 1.56 19.03
CA ARG A 133 -0.49 0.76 17.93
C ARG A 133 0.81 1.33 17.35
N ALA A 134 1.23 2.51 17.79
CA ALA A 134 2.49 3.12 17.38
C ALA A 134 3.61 2.81 18.39
N LYS A 135 4.81 2.51 17.87
CA LYS A 135 6.03 2.31 18.64
C LYS A 135 7.14 3.18 18.06
N PHE A 136 8.03 3.64 18.95
CA PHE A 136 9.20 4.41 18.57
C PHE A 136 10.42 3.48 18.58
N VAL A 137 11.11 3.37 17.44
CA VAL A 137 12.17 2.37 17.24
C VAL A 137 13.56 2.93 17.49
N ALA A 138 13.84 4.11 16.92
CA ALA A 138 15.16 4.74 17.03
C ALA A 138 15.11 6.22 16.62
N THR A 139 16.06 6.99 17.16
CA THR A 139 16.38 8.36 16.75
C THR A 139 17.86 8.42 16.36
N TYR A 140 18.15 8.97 15.18
CA TYR A 140 19.53 9.14 14.68
C TYR A 140 19.98 10.60 14.64
N VAL A 141 19.06 11.55 14.77
CA VAL A 141 19.36 12.99 14.89
C VAL A 141 19.45 13.40 16.36
N ASN A 142 20.14 14.50 16.66
CA ASN A 142 20.08 15.09 17.99
C ASN A 142 18.64 15.51 18.29
N GLY A 143 18.05 14.99 19.38
CA GLY A 143 16.68 15.31 19.74
C GLY A 143 16.06 14.34 20.74
N ILE A 144 14.73 14.39 20.82
CA ILE A 144 13.88 13.57 21.68
C ILE A 144 13.26 12.42 20.87
N ASN A 145 12.88 11.34 21.54
CA ASN A 145 12.20 10.18 20.93
C ASN A 145 10.70 10.46 20.71
N THR A 146 10.39 11.49 19.93
CA THR A 146 9.06 11.84 19.44
C THR A 146 9.19 12.62 18.13
N ASP A 147 8.08 12.83 17.44
CA ASP A 147 8.02 13.77 16.33
C ASP A 147 7.88 15.20 16.85
N ASP A 148 8.83 16.05 16.50
CA ASP A 148 8.89 17.47 16.83
C ASP A 148 8.81 18.36 15.58
N HIS A 149 8.48 17.77 14.43
CA HIS A 149 8.22 18.46 13.16
C HIS A 149 6.78 18.24 12.67
N GLY A 150 6.24 17.02 12.85
CA GLY A 150 4.86 16.65 12.53
C GLY A 150 4.69 15.89 11.21
N HIS A 151 5.71 15.83 10.35
CA HIS A 151 5.61 15.19 9.03
C HIS A 151 5.46 13.66 9.16
N GLY A 152 6.33 13.02 9.94
CA GLY A 152 6.26 11.59 10.17
C GLY A 152 4.98 11.15 10.89
N THR A 153 4.46 11.95 11.82
CA THR A 153 3.16 11.70 12.47
C THR A 153 2.01 11.81 11.48
N HIS A 154 2.01 12.81 10.60
CA HIS A 154 1.02 12.92 9.52
C HIS A 154 1.05 11.71 8.57
N CYS A 155 2.24 11.27 8.14
CA CYS A 155 2.43 10.08 7.32
C CYS A 155 1.93 8.81 8.04
N ALA A 156 2.35 8.61 9.30
CA ALA A 156 1.91 7.49 10.13
C ALA A 156 0.39 7.50 10.35
N GLY A 157 -0.21 8.69 10.49
CA GLY A 157 -1.64 8.88 10.61
C GLY A 157 -2.39 8.41 9.38
N THR A 158 -1.90 8.75 8.20
CA THR A 158 -2.48 8.32 6.92
C THR A 158 -2.43 6.79 6.76
N ILE A 159 -1.36 6.16 7.27
CA ILE A 159 -1.22 4.71 7.26
C ILE A 159 -2.19 4.06 8.27
N GLY A 160 -2.14 4.46 9.55
CA GLY A 160 -2.68 3.65 10.66
C GLY A 160 -3.41 4.38 11.80
N SER A 161 -3.72 5.67 11.73
CA SER A 161 -4.54 6.43 12.72
C SER A 161 -5.96 5.90 12.98
N LYS A 162 -6.71 6.42 13.95
CA LYS A 162 -8.08 5.99 14.25
C LYS A 162 -9.08 6.51 13.20
N THR A 163 -8.82 7.66 12.59
CA THR A 163 -9.81 8.38 11.78
C THR A 163 -9.44 8.38 10.29
N TYR A 164 -8.15 8.52 9.99
CA TYR A 164 -7.62 8.82 8.64
C TYR A 164 -6.90 7.64 7.98
N ARG A 165 -6.86 6.47 8.64
CA ARG A 165 -6.08 5.31 8.17
C ARG A 165 -6.64 4.61 6.93
N VAL A 166 -5.74 4.23 6.04
CA VAL A 166 -5.98 3.16 5.06
C VAL A 166 -5.98 1.80 5.77
N ALA A 167 -4.95 1.52 6.55
CA ALA A 167 -4.67 0.22 7.12
C ALA A 167 -5.34 0.01 8.47
N LYS A 168 -6.57 -0.51 8.48
CA LYS A 168 -7.45 -0.48 9.66
C LYS A 168 -6.89 -1.09 10.96
N LYS A 169 -5.89 -1.97 10.88
CA LYS A 169 -5.33 -2.69 12.03
C LYS A 169 -3.80 -2.71 12.06
N ALA A 170 -3.12 -1.94 11.20
CA ALA A 170 -1.67 -1.93 11.14
C ALA A 170 -1.02 -1.41 12.43
N SER A 171 0.16 -1.93 12.74
CA SER A 171 1.07 -1.39 13.75
C SER A 171 2.08 -0.45 13.09
N LEU A 172 2.41 0.65 13.75
CA LEU A 172 3.25 1.72 13.21
C LEU A 172 4.58 1.79 13.95
N TYR A 173 5.68 1.90 13.21
CA TYR A 173 7.04 1.88 13.75
C TYR A 173 7.79 3.12 13.27
N GLY A 174 8.04 4.06 14.17
CA GLY A 174 8.70 5.32 13.85
C GLY A 174 10.22 5.22 13.97
N ILE A 175 10.93 5.64 12.92
CA ILE A 175 12.38 5.86 12.94
C ILE A 175 12.65 7.31 12.58
N LYS A 176 13.25 8.06 13.51
CA LYS A 176 13.52 9.48 13.36
C LYS A 176 14.91 9.73 12.79
N ILE A 177 14.95 10.25 11.57
CA ILE A 177 16.18 10.63 10.85
C ILE A 177 16.19 12.10 10.42
N PHE A 178 15.09 12.83 10.57
CA PHE A 178 15.01 14.27 10.36
C PHE A 178 14.89 15.03 11.68
N ASN A 179 15.56 16.17 11.78
CA ASN A 179 15.43 17.06 12.93
C ASN A 179 14.12 17.87 12.88
N LYS A 180 13.85 18.66 13.93
CA LYS A 180 12.65 19.50 14.07
C LYS A 180 12.40 20.50 12.93
N ASN A 181 13.42 20.78 12.12
CA ASN A 181 13.35 21.72 10.99
C ASN A 181 13.24 20.98 9.64
N GLY A 182 13.08 19.65 9.64
CA GLY A 182 12.95 18.87 8.42
C GLY A 182 14.27 18.63 7.68
N PHE A 183 15.42 18.69 8.35
CA PHE A 183 16.72 18.38 7.75
C PHE A 183 17.26 17.02 8.17
N SER A 184 17.87 16.33 7.20
CA SER A 184 18.59 15.05 7.36
C SER A 184 19.81 15.02 6.45
N THR A 185 20.62 13.97 6.56
CA THR A 185 21.78 13.69 5.70
C THR A 185 21.67 12.28 5.14
N ASP A 186 22.35 12.01 4.02
CA ASP A 186 22.41 10.66 3.44
C ASP A 186 22.87 9.60 4.46
N SER A 187 23.83 9.94 5.34
CA SER A 187 24.30 9.03 6.39
C SER A 187 23.20 8.68 7.40
N LEU A 188 22.34 9.63 7.77
CA LEU A 188 21.22 9.39 8.68
C LEU A 188 20.09 8.62 8.00
N ILE A 189 19.83 8.91 6.71
CA ILE A 189 18.89 8.16 5.88
C ILE A 189 19.30 6.70 5.81
N ILE A 190 20.57 6.43 5.48
CA ILE A 190 21.11 5.06 5.41
C ILE A 190 21.05 4.38 6.77
N ALA A 191 21.39 5.07 7.86
CA ALA A 191 21.30 4.51 9.22
C ALA A 191 19.86 4.16 9.62
N GLY A 192 18.87 4.97 9.22
CA GLY A 192 17.46 4.66 9.45
C GLY A 192 16.99 3.43 8.67
N ILE A 193 17.40 3.30 7.41
CA ILE A 193 17.11 2.11 6.59
C ILE A 193 17.78 0.86 7.18
N ASP A 194 19.05 0.96 7.57
CA ASP A 194 19.78 -0.14 8.22
C ASP A 194 19.09 -0.57 9.53
N ARG A 195 18.56 0.40 10.30
CA ARG A 195 17.79 0.08 11.50
C ARG A 195 16.54 -0.73 11.22
N VAL A 196 15.83 -0.45 10.13
CA VAL A 196 14.68 -1.27 9.70
C VAL A 196 15.12 -2.71 9.47
N LEU A 197 16.21 -2.91 8.72
CA LEU A 197 16.73 -4.25 8.39
C LEU A 197 17.13 -5.04 9.64
N GLN A 198 17.58 -4.36 10.69
CA GLN A 198 17.93 -4.98 11.98
C GLN A 198 16.72 -5.23 12.88
N ASP A 199 15.74 -4.31 12.87
CA ASP A 199 14.59 -4.36 13.77
C ASP A 199 13.49 -5.30 13.28
N ALA A 200 13.13 -5.22 12.00
CA ALA A 200 11.98 -5.92 11.42
C ALA A 200 12.02 -7.45 11.60
N PRO A 201 13.17 -8.16 11.47
CA PRO A 201 13.23 -9.61 11.73
C PRO A 201 12.90 -10.03 13.16
N SER A 202 13.00 -9.11 14.12
CA SER A 202 12.71 -9.39 15.55
C SER A 202 11.26 -9.11 15.94
N GLN A 203 10.46 -8.54 15.03
CA GLN A 203 9.08 -8.18 15.31
C GLN A 203 8.11 -9.32 15.02
N ASP A 204 7.14 -9.55 15.91
CA ASP A 204 6.10 -10.56 15.76
C ASP A 204 4.94 -10.05 14.89
N TYR A 205 5.10 -10.15 13.57
CA TYR A 205 4.09 -9.75 12.58
C TYR A 205 3.97 -10.82 11.48
N PRO A 206 2.95 -11.69 11.53
CA PRO A 206 2.89 -12.89 10.70
C PRO A 206 2.59 -12.64 9.22
N ASN A 207 2.21 -11.41 8.84
CA ASN A 207 1.72 -11.15 7.48
C ASN A 207 2.73 -10.39 6.61
N SER A 208 3.08 -9.15 6.94
CA SER A 208 3.93 -8.33 6.07
C SER A 208 4.63 -7.18 6.80
N VAL A 209 5.77 -6.78 6.24
CA VAL A 209 6.52 -5.56 6.61
C VAL A 209 6.48 -4.59 5.43
N VAL A 210 6.05 -3.36 5.70
CA VAL A 210 5.96 -2.28 4.72
C VAL A 210 6.76 -1.08 5.21
N ILE A 211 7.52 -0.45 4.31
CA ILE A 211 8.36 0.70 4.63
C ILE A 211 7.85 1.92 3.87
N ASN A 212 7.56 3.00 4.60
CA ASN A 212 7.21 4.30 4.05
C ASN A 212 8.39 5.27 4.17
N ILE A 213 8.80 5.82 3.04
CA ILE A 213 9.85 6.83 2.90
C ILE A 213 9.25 8.02 2.15
N SER A 214 8.65 8.95 2.89
CA SER A 214 7.93 10.11 2.33
C SER A 214 8.85 11.32 2.15
N PHE A 215 10.05 11.09 1.62
CA PHE A 215 11.04 12.12 1.33
C PHE A 215 11.93 11.69 0.16
N GLY A 216 12.68 12.65 -0.37
CA GLY A 216 13.74 12.41 -1.35
C GLY A 216 14.88 13.40 -1.13
N ASN A 217 16.05 13.03 -1.63
CA ASN A 217 17.22 13.90 -1.71
C ASN A 217 17.80 13.83 -3.13
N THR A 218 18.79 14.66 -3.44
CA THR A 218 19.60 14.54 -4.64
C THR A 218 20.07 13.10 -4.86
N LYS A 219 20.13 12.66 -6.12
CA LYS A 219 20.55 11.31 -6.50
C LYS A 219 21.83 10.87 -5.77
N SER A 220 21.74 9.72 -5.12
CA SER A 220 22.80 9.13 -4.33
C SER A 220 22.82 7.62 -4.51
N THR A 221 23.92 7.09 -5.06
CA THR A 221 24.10 5.64 -5.24
C THR A 221 24.03 4.89 -3.91
N ALA A 222 24.52 5.50 -2.83
CA ALA A 222 24.50 4.91 -1.49
C ALA A 222 23.07 4.78 -0.96
N VAL A 223 22.26 5.85 -1.05
CA VAL A 223 20.85 5.83 -0.62
C VAL A 223 20.02 4.86 -1.47
N ASN A 224 20.24 4.82 -2.79
CA ASN A 224 19.58 3.84 -3.67
C ASN A 224 19.98 2.39 -3.32
N SER A 225 21.21 2.15 -2.92
CA SER A 225 21.68 0.82 -2.50
C SER A 225 21.05 0.40 -1.18
N ALA A 226 20.92 1.32 -0.22
CA ALA A 226 20.20 1.08 1.03
C ALA A 226 18.71 0.76 0.78
N ALA A 227 18.04 1.53 -0.09
CA ALA A 227 16.65 1.24 -0.46
C ALA A 227 16.51 -0.12 -1.17
N LYS A 228 17.46 -0.50 -2.03
CA LYS A 228 17.48 -1.85 -2.64
C LYS A 228 17.59 -2.94 -1.57
N ALA A 229 18.37 -2.74 -0.50
CA ALA A 229 18.52 -3.72 0.56
C ALA A 229 17.20 -4.04 1.28
N LEU A 230 16.29 -3.06 1.41
CA LEU A 230 14.93 -3.30 1.94
C LEU A 230 14.14 -4.25 1.02
N ILE A 231 14.22 -4.02 -0.30
CA ILE A 231 13.56 -4.88 -1.29
C ILE A 231 14.16 -6.29 -1.28
N ASP A 232 15.49 -6.40 -1.20
CA ASP A 232 16.19 -7.69 -1.14
C ASP A 232 15.86 -8.47 0.15
N ALA A 233 15.53 -7.77 1.23
CA ALA A 233 15.01 -8.36 2.47
C ALA A 233 13.53 -8.78 2.39
N GLY A 234 12.87 -8.57 1.26
CA GLY A 234 11.46 -8.91 1.04
C GLY A 234 10.47 -7.89 1.58
N TYR A 235 10.91 -6.67 1.91
CA TYR A 235 10.04 -5.62 2.44
C TYR A 235 9.49 -4.74 1.32
N PHE A 236 8.17 -4.62 1.26
CA PHE A 236 7.54 -3.71 0.30
C PHE A 236 7.83 -2.27 0.71
N THR A 237 8.56 -1.53 -0.14
CA THR A 237 9.04 -0.19 0.18
C THR A 237 8.44 0.83 -0.78
N VAL A 238 7.82 1.86 -0.20
CA VAL A 238 7.14 2.94 -0.91
C VAL A 238 7.86 4.25 -0.68
N ILE A 239 8.15 4.96 -1.77
CA ILE A 239 8.94 6.18 -1.79
C ILE A 239 8.17 7.30 -2.51
N ALA A 240 8.27 8.53 -2.01
CA ALA A 240 7.72 9.70 -2.70
C ALA A 240 8.57 10.08 -3.94
N ALA A 241 7.93 10.44 -5.05
CA ALA A 241 8.60 10.86 -6.29
C ALA A 241 9.41 12.18 -6.14
N GLY A 242 9.00 13.04 -5.20
CA GLY A 242 9.58 14.36 -4.93
C GLY A 242 8.65 15.52 -5.30
N ASN A 243 8.99 16.72 -4.82
CA ASN A 243 8.10 17.89 -4.77
C ASN A 243 8.69 19.15 -5.41
N SER A 244 9.04 19.07 -6.70
CA SER A 244 9.64 20.19 -7.46
C SER A 244 10.97 20.70 -6.91
N ASP A 245 11.62 21.53 -7.72
CA ASP A 245 12.75 22.35 -7.29
C ASP A 245 12.31 23.48 -6.33
N LEU A 246 13.28 24.27 -5.88
CA LEU A 246 13.05 25.45 -5.03
C LEU A 246 12.21 26.56 -5.70
N PHE A 247 11.98 26.47 -7.02
CA PHE A 247 11.20 27.40 -7.83
C PHE A 247 9.81 26.83 -8.20
N SER A 248 9.41 25.70 -7.61
CA SER A 248 8.14 25.01 -7.89
C SER A 248 8.00 24.46 -9.31
N ASN A 249 9.12 24.13 -9.97
CA ASN A 249 9.12 23.37 -11.21
C ASN A 249 9.26 21.88 -10.88
N PRO A 250 8.31 21.02 -11.29
CA PRO A 250 8.50 19.58 -11.23
C PRO A 250 9.78 19.15 -11.93
N GLU A 251 10.45 18.16 -11.36
CA GLU A 251 11.69 17.60 -11.91
C GLU A 251 11.52 16.11 -12.25
N ASP A 252 12.43 15.57 -13.06
CA ASP A 252 12.46 14.14 -13.35
C ASP A 252 12.91 13.37 -12.09
N THR A 253 12.07 12.43 -11.65
CA THR A 253 12.27 11.53 -10.51
C THR A 253 13.61 10.79 -10.58
N ALA A 254 14.15 10.55 -11.78
CA ALA A 254 15.46 9.93 -11.99
C ALA A 254 16.64 10.72 -11.39
N GLY A 255 16.42 12.00 -11.06
CA GLY A 255 17.36 12.90 -10.38
C GLY A 255 17.36 12.80 -8.84
N PHE A 256 16.48 11.99 -8.24
CA PHE A 256 16.30 11.93 -6.79
C PHE A 256 16.50 10.53 -6.23
N SER A 257 16.94 10.44 -4.99
CA SER A 257 17.08 9.18 -4.25
C SER A 257 16.25 9.21 -2.98
N PRO A 258 15.64 8.09 -2.57
CA PRO A 258 15.74 6.77 -3.21
C PRO A 258 14.83 6.52 -4.43
N ALA A 259 14.01 7.50 -4.83
CA ALA A 259 12.99 7.35 -5.89
C ALA A 259 13.55 6.92 -7.25
N SER A 260 14.80 7.26 -7.57
CA SER A 260 15.46 6.83 -8.82
C SER A 260 15.85 5.35 -8.86
N LYS A 261 15.58 4.56 -7.80
CA LYS A 261 15.88 3.13 -7.77
C LYS A 261 14.70 2.33 -8.37
N PRO A 262 14.82 1.71 -9.57
CA PRO A 262 13.66 1.09 -10.25
C PRO A 262 13.01 -0.11 -9.54
N SER A 263 13.61 -0.62 -8.47
CA SER A 263 13.08 -1.76 -7.70
C SER A 263 12.18 -1.33 -6.54
N VAL A 264 12.05 -0.02 -6.28
CA VAL A 264 11.17 0.50 -5.23
C VAL A 264 9.86 0.96 -5.84
N CYS A 265 8.79 1.02 -5.03
CA CYS A 265 7.50 1.54 -5.48
C CYS A 265 7.48 3.06 -5.29
N THR A 266 7.51 3.82 -6.38
CA THR A 266 7.56 5.28 -6.37
C THR A 266 6.19 5.90 -6.65
N ILE A 267 5.76 6.78 -5.75
CA ILE A 267 4.42 7.36 -5.74
C ILE A 267 4.45 8.84 -6.08
N SER A 268 3.66 9.22 -7.08
CA SER A 268 3.39 10.61 -7.46
C SER A 268 2.06 11.09 -6.87
N ALA A 269 1.93 12.39 -6.62
CA ALA A 269 0.73 12.97 -6.01
C ALA A 269 -0.34 13.33 -7.04
N SER A 270 -1.60 13.06 -6.69
CA SER A 270 -2.78 13.57 -7.37
C SER A 270 -3.65 14.44 -6.45
N ASP A 271 -4.45 15.29 -7.06
CA ASP A 271 -5.48 16.08 -6.38
C ASP A 271 -6.86 15.39 -6.38
N ILE A 272 -7.85 16.06 -5.78
CA ILE A 272 -9.24 15.57 -5.68
C ILE A 272 -9.95 15.44 -7.04
N SER A 273 -9.42 16.06 -8.09
CA SER A 273 -9.95 16.04 -9.45
C SER A 273 -9.24 15.02 -10.35
N ASP A 274 -8.48 14.09 -9.77
CA ASP A 274 -7.64 13.10 -10.47
C ASP A 274 -6.58 13.73 -11.38
N LYS A 275 -6.18 14.98 -11.11
CA LYS A 275 -5.05 15.60 -11.79
C LYS A 275 -3.78 15.32 -11.02
N VAL A 276 -2.66 15.17 -11.74
CA VAL A 276 -1.34 15.18 -11.12
C VAL A 276 -1.15 16.51 -10.43
N ALA A 277 -0.68 16.49 -9.18
CA ALA A 277 -0.45 17.71 -8.43
C ALA A 277 0.66 18.53 -9.10
N ASP A 278 0.46 19.85 -9.20
CA ASP A 278 1.37 20.75 -9.93
C ASP A 278 2.83 20.72 -9.42
N PHE A 279 3.04 20.24 -8.19
CA PHE A 279 4.37 20.12 -7.58
C PHE A 279 5.00 18.74 -7.73
N SER A 280 4.24 17.73 -8.16
CA SER A 280 4.68 16.34 -8.14
C SER A 280 5.73 16.12 -9.23
N ASN A 281 6.86 15.54 -8.85
CA ASN A 281 7.87 15.13 -9.83
C ASN A 281 7.29 14.11 -10.82
N TYR A 282 7.89 14.08 -12.02
CA TYR A 282 7.46 13.27 -13.15
C TYR A 282 8.54 12.25 -13.56
N GLY A 283 8.26 11.44 -14.58
CA GLY A 283 9.24 10.54 -15.19
C GLY A 283 8.77 9.09 -15.27
N SER A 284 9.56 8.26 -15.95
CA SER A 284 9.23 6.84 -16.20
C SER A 284 9.42 5.93 -14.98
N LEU A 285 9.99 6.45 -13.89
CA LEU A 285 10.22 5.71 -12.64
C LEU A 285 9.05 5.81 -11.65
N ILE A 286 7.95 6.46 -12.03
CA ILE A 286 6.73 6.50 -11.23
C ILE A 286 5.92 5.24 -11.49
N ASP A 287 5.56 4.54 -10.42
CA ASP A 287 4.75 3.32 -10.51
C ASP A 287 3.26 3.64 -10.39
N LEU A 288 2.89 4.54 -9.48
CA LEU A 288 1.50 4.83 -9.13
C LEU A 288 1.28 6.30 -8.77
N TYR A 289 0.01 6.71 -8.82
CA TYR A 289 -0.46 7.99 -8.32
C TYR A 289 -1.36 7.79 -7.11
N ALA A 290 -1.24 8.67 -6.13
CA ALA A 290 -2.08 8.64 -4.94
C ALA A 290 -2.46 10.05 -4.46
N PRO A 291 -3.57 10.18 -3.70
CA PRO A 291 -3.95 11.43 -3.06
C PRO A 291 -2.81 12.13 -2.30
N GLY A 292 -2.43 13.34 -2.73
CA GLY A 292 -1.31 14.10 -2.15
C GLY A 292 -1.55 15.59 -1.98
N VAL A 293 -2.76 16.09 -2.29
CA VAL A 293 -3.15 17.50 -2.11
C VAL A 293 -4.21 17.61 -1.03
N ASP A 294 -4.02 18.46 -0.02
CA ASP A 294 -4.99 18.65 1.07
C ASP A 294 -5.43 17.34 1.73
N VAL A 295 -4.44 16.49 2.04
CA VAL A 295 -4.65 15.21 2.74
C VAL A 295 -4.75 15.48 4.24
N LEU A 296 -5.94 15.32 4.79
CA LEU A 296 -6.17 15.40 6.24
C LEU A 296 -5.62 14.14 6.94
N SER A 297 -4.87 14.36 8.02
CA SER A 297 -4.32 13.31 8.88
C SER A 297 -4.27 13.80 10.34
N THR A 298 -3.60 13.03 11.19
CA THR A 298 -3.33 13.32 12.61
C THR A 298 -2.36 14.47 12.77
#